data_AF-A0A2S6NEZ2-F1
#
_entry.id   AF-A0A2S6NEZ2-F1
#
_cell.length_a   1.000
_cell.length_b   1.000
_cell.length_c   1.000
_cell.angle_alpha   90.00
_cell.angle_beta   90.00
_cell.angle_gamma   90.00
#
_symmetry.space_group_name_H-M   'P 1'
#
loop_
_entity.id
_entity.type
_entity.pdbx_description
1 polymer ?
#
loop_
_entity_poly.entity_id
_entity_poly.type
_entity_poly.pdbx_seq_one_letter_code
_entity_poly.pdbx_strand_id
1 'polypeptide(L)'
;MTDSSANSDRRLPARTGPDEAKVYLVGGGIASMAAAAFMIRDGDVLGRNITILEETEKLGGSLDGAGSALDGYVLRGGRMIERKYLCTYDLFSSIPTLDDSKTVTQEIFDWNETMKTSSKSRLVRDGHREVAPKFGLSEAHILTIERLAIEPEAMLGRASIADQFDAAFFETNFWFMWCTTFAFQPWHSAVEFKRYLARFAHMVAGFNRLEGIMRTVSNQYDSMVRPLHKWLSARGVIFALNTRVTNLGLREQAGETRVTRIEFARDGQPGEIAVGANDFVLVTLGSMTEASSLGAMDRAPALNGKADGGAWTLWEKLAAGRTDFGHPSVFSNHIDESKWVSFTTTLHDPEFLRIVRDLTGNAPGEGGLVTFPDSNWLASIVIPHQPHFIGQPEDVSVFWGYGLHVSAPGNFVQKGMSSCTGREIMTEILGHLHAGASAPKILAASTCIPCMMPFITSQFLRREEGDRPLVVPKGSKNLAFIGQFCEQPDDVVFTVEYSIRSAQAATYALLGLRREPPAVYKGKFDPRVVYKAFIALHDLAEA
;
A
#
# COMPACT_ATOMS: atom_id res chain seq x y z
N MET A 1 59.29 -27.56 3.19
CA MET A 1 59.15 -28.42 1.99
C MET A 1 57.81 -29.11 2.12
N THR A 2 56.78 -28.87 1.32
CA THR A 2 56.69 -28.22 0.02
C THR A 2 55.36 -27.46 -0.11
N ASP A 3 55.51 -26.31 -0.75
CA ASP A 3 54.57 -25.33 -1.25
C ASP A 3 53.60 -25.91 -2.29
N SER A 4 52.35 -25.43 -2.35
CA SER A 4 51.60 -25.34 -3.60
C SER A 4 50.64 -24.15 -3.59
N SER A 5 51.24 -22.96 -3.73
CA SER A 5 50.65 -21.85 -4.45
C SER A 5 50.35 -22.23 -5.91
N ALA A 6 49.11 -22.01 -6.38
CA ALA A 6 48.78 -21.65 -7.78
C ALA A 6 47.28 -21.35 -7.98
N ASN A 7 46.94 -20.07 -7.83
CA ASN A 7 46.30 -19.24 -8.87
C ASN A 7 45.03 -19.75 -9.57
N SER A 8 43.89 -19.13 -9.25
CA SER A 8 43.07 -18.49 -10.31
C SER A 8 42.34 -17.28 -9.73
N ASP A 9 43.10 -16.19 -9.58
CA ASP A 9 42.53 -14.87 -9.43
C ASP A 9 41.90 -14.48 -10.79
N ARG A 10 40.69 -15.00 -11.06
CA ARG A 10 39.86 -14.54 -12.17
C ARG A 10 39.45 -13.11 -11.85
N ARG A 11 40.30 -12.15 -12.22
CA ARG A 11 39.89 -10.77 -12.46
C ARG A 11 38.72 -10.82 -13.44
N LEU A 12 37.52 -10.65 -12.90
CA LEU A 12 36.34 -10.31 -13.68
C LEU A 12 36.70 -9.08 -14.55
N PRO A 13 36.24 -9.04 -15.81
CA PRO A 13 36.50 -7.89 -16.66
C PRO A 13 36.08 -6.62 -15.93
N ALA A 14 36.93 -5.59 -16.00
CA ALA A 14 36.67 -4.28 -15.43
C ALA A 14 35.29 -3.81 -15.89
N ARG A 15 34.40 -3.53 -14.93
CA ARG A 15 33.11 -2.90 -15.20
C ARG A 15 33.36 -1.64 -16.03
N THR A 16 32.71 -1.51 -17.18
CA THR A 16 32.34 -0.18 -17.67
C THR A 16 31.59 0.49 -16.51
N GLY A 17 32.13 1.58 -15.98
CA GLY A 17 31.65 2.16 -14.72
C GLY A 17 30.15 2.51 -14.75
N PRO A 18 29.47 2.55 -13.60
CA PRO A 18 28.08 3.01 -13.49
C PRO A 18 27.85 4.44 -14.03
N ASP A 19 28.91 5.19 -14.33
CA ASP A 19 28.88 6.55 -14.85
C ASP A 19 28.24 6.70 -16.26
N GLU A 20 28.22 5.64 -17.08
CA GLU A 20 27.65 5.68 -18.45
C GLU A 20 26.29 4.98 -18.60
N ALA A 21 25.90 4.11 -17.66
CA ALA A 21 24.66 3.35 -17.76
C ALA A 21 23.44 4.23 -17.48
N LYS A 22 22.43 4.16 -18.35
CA LYS A 22 21.13 4.81 -18.10
C LYS A 22 20.18 3.87 -17.37
N VAL A 23 19.29 4.45 -16.58
CA VAL A 23 18.24 3.73 -15.86
C VAL A 23 16.90 4.33 -16.22
N TYR A 24 15.95 3.48 -16.60
CA TYR A 24 14.58 3.85 -16.86
C TYR A 24 13.65 3.15 -15.86
N LEU A 25 12.80 3.93 -15.20
CA LEU A 25 11.89 3.47 -14.17
C LEU A 25 10.47 3.75 -14.64
N VAL A 26 9.66 2.71 -14.84
CA VAL A 26 8.29 2.84 -15.33
C VAL A 26 7.31 2.94 -14.15
N GLY A 27 6.59 4.06 -14.11
CA GLY A 27 5.71 4.49 -13.02
C GLY A 27 6.42 5.42 -12.04
N GLY A 28 5.76 6.49 -11.62
CA GLY A 28 6.23 7.50 -10.68
C GLY A 28 5.82 7.25 -9.22
N GLY A 29 5.48 6.00 -8.88
CA GLY A 29 5.16 5.58 -7.52
C GLY A 29 6.38 5.34 -6.63
N ILE A 30 6.13 5.00 -5.36
CA ILE A 30 7.18 4.83 -4.35
C ILE A 30 8.22 3.76 -4.70
N ALA A 31 7.85 2.70 -5.42
CA ALA A 31 8.77 1.64 -5.85
C ALA A 31 9.87 2.21 -6.75
N SER A 32 9.50 2.90 -7.83
CA SER A 32 10.45 3.53 -8.75
C SER A 32 11.29 4.62 -8.06
N MET A 33 10.68 5.48 -7.25
CA MET A 33 11.41 6.52 -6.53
C MET A 33 12.43 5.93 -5.53
N ALA A 34 12.07 4.83 -4.85
CA ALA A 34 12.99 4.10 -3.99
C ALA A 34 14.13 3.45 -4.79
N ALA A 35 13.83 2.85 -5.95
CA ALA A 35 14.86 2.27 -6.81
C ALA A 35 15.87 3.33 -7.27
N ALA A 36 15.39 4.50 -7.71
CA ALA A 36 16.25 5.63 -8.06
C ALA A 36 17.16 6.03 -6.88
N ALA A 37 16.62 6.10 -5.68
CA ALA A 37 17.38 6.46 -4.49
C ALA A 37 18.44 5.42 -4.13
N PHE A 38 18.12 4.13 -4.15
CA PHE A 38 19.09 3.07 -3.91
C PHE A 38 20.16 3.01 -5.00
N MET A 39 19.80 3.25 -6.26
CA MET A 39 20.77 3.28 -7.36
C MET A 39 21.77 4.42 -7.20
N ILE A 40 21.32 5.60 -6.75
CA ILE A 40 22.23 6.71 -6.46
C ILE A 40 23.05 6.42 -5.20
N ARG A 41 22.38 6.08 -4.09
CA ARG A 41 23.00 5.98 -2.76
C ARG A 41 23.93 4.79 -2.62
N ASP A 42 23.53 3.62 -3.12
CA ASP A 42 24.21 2.35 -2.91
C ASP A 42 24.89 1.82 -4.19
N GLY A 43 24.44 2.29 -5.36
CA GLY A 43 24.92 1.86 -6.67
C GLY A 43 25.83 2.84 -7.40
N ASP A 44 26.07 4.02 -6.81
CA ASP A 44 26.84 5.12 -7.40
C ASP A 44 26.37 5.53 -8.82
N VAL A 45 25.10 5.31 -9.14
CA VAL A 45 24.51 5.76 -10.41
C VAL A 45 24.25 7.25 -10.34
N LEU A 46 24.76 8.00 -11.31
CA LEU A 46 24.54 9.43 -11.40
C LEU A 46 23.05 9.73 -11.63
N GLY A 47 22.45 10.59 -10.81
CA GLY A 47 21.00 10.87 -10.92
C GLY A 47 20.56 11.36 -12.30
N ARG A 48 21.40 12.12 -13.01
CA ARG A 48 21.18 12.55 -14.41
C ARG A 48 21.03 11.41 -15.42
N ASN A 49 21.45 10.20 -15.07
CA ASN A 49 21.30 9.00 -15.89
C ASN A 49 20.00 8.24 -15.58
N ILE A 50 19.24 8.66 -14.57
CA ILE A 50 18.00 8.01 -14.14
C ILE A 50 16.79 8.82 -14.63
N THR A 51 15.89 8.15 -15.34
CA THR A 51 14.63 8.73 -15.81
C THR A 51 13.44 7.94 -15.25
N ILE A 52 12.53 8.63 -14.56
CA ILE A 52 11.23 8.10 -14.13
C ILE A 52 10.18 8.52 -15.15
N LEU A 53 9.52 7.53 -15.76
CA LEU A 53 8.46 7.69 -16.76
C LEU A 53 7.10 7.53 -16.04
N GLU A 54 6.38 8.63 -15.86
CA GLU A 54 5.08 8.66 -15.16
C GLU A 54 3.97 9.05 -16.13
N GLU A 55 2.92 8.25 -16.14
CA GLU A 55 1.77 8.44 -17.03
C GLU A 55 1.00 9.73 -16.73
N THR A 56 0.90 10.11 -15.45
CA THR A 56 0.13 11.27 -15.00
C THR A 56 1.00 12.52 -14.88
N GLU A 57 0.36 13.64 -14.53
CA GLU A 57 1.04 14.91 -14.22
C GLU A 57 1.67 14.95 -12.82
N LYS A 58 1.51 13.90 -11.99
CA LYS A 58 1.96 13.90 -10.59
C LYS A 58 2.62 12.58 -10.20
N LEU A 59 3.69 12.70 -9.42
CA LEU A 59 4.36 11.54 -8.80
C LEU A 59 3.59 11.04 -7.57
N GLY A 60 4.02 9.91 -7.03
CA GLY A 60 3.55 9.33 -5.77
C GLY A 60 2.72 8.06 -5.95
N GLY A 61 2.08 7.87 -7.11
CA GLY A 61 1.20 6.73 -7.36
C GLY A 61 0.18 6.60 -6.23
N SER A 62 0.05 5.42 -5.63
CA SER A 62 -0.88 5.14 -4.52
C SER A 62 -0.58 5.84 -3.18
N LEU A 63 0.48 6.64 -3.09
CA LEU A 63 0.79 7.54 -1.96
C LEU A 63 0.42 8.98 -2.31
N ASP A 64 -0.78 9.18 -2.83
CA ASP A 64 -1.31 10.48 -3.24
C ASP A 64 -1.84 11.31 -2.07
N GLY A 65 -1.91 12.62 -2.33
CA GLY A 65 -2.57 13.63 -1.53
C GLY A 65 -2.75 14.87 -2.39
N ALA A 66 -3.99 15.33 -2.54
CA ALA A 66 -4.31 16.44 -3.44
C ALA A 66 -5.52 17.24 -2.93
N GLY A 67 -5.86 18.30 -3.66
CA GLY A 67 -7.00 19.17 -3.38
C GLY A 67 -6.63 20.38 -2.56
N SER A 68 -7.66 21.09 -2.10
CA SER A 68 -7.54 22.34 -1.37
C SER A 68 -8.67 22.45 -0.33
N ALA A 69 -8.55 23.41 0.59
CA ALA A 69 -9.65 23.71 1.50
C ALA A 69 -10.92 24.15 0.76
N LEU A 70 -10.80 24.82 -0.40
CA LEU A 70 -11.94 25.33 -1.16
C LEU A 70 -12.65 24.23 -1.96
N ASP A 71 -11.88 23.43 -2.70
CA ASP A 71 -12.42 22.41 -3.61
C ASP A 71 -12.65 21.06 -2.93
N GLY A 72 -12.05 20.87 -1.76
CA GLY A 72 -12.01 19.61 -1.02
C GLY A 72 -10.68 18.88 -1.22
N TYR A 73 -10.16 18.32 -0.13
CA TYR A 73 -9.01 17.44 -0.11
C TYR A 73 -9.37 16.02 -0.55
N VAL A 74 -8.39 15.30 -1.11
CA VAL A 74 -8.53 13.93 -1.59
C VAL A 74 -7.33 13.07 -1.15
N LEU A 75 -7.65 11.91 -0.60
CA LEU A 75 -6.76 10.78 -0.36
C LEU A 75 -7.46 9.51 -0.86
N ARG A 76 -6.81 8.76 -1.76
CA ARG A 76 -7.33 7.45 -2.16
C ARG A 76 -7.20 6.40 -1.06
N GLY A 77 -6.30 6.59 -0.10
CA GLY A 77 -6.18 5.69 1.04
C GLY A 77 -5.31 6.22 2.16
N GLY A 78 -5.72 5.97 3.40
CA GLY A 78 -4.83 6.09 4.54
C GLY A 78 -3.78 4.97 4.53
N ARG A 79 -2.55 5.27 4.95
CA ARG A 79 -1.52 4.25 5.17
C ARG A 79 -1.18 4.13 6.64
N MET A 80 -0.92 2.89 7.04
CA MET A 80 -0.35 2.54 8.33
C MET A 80 1.08 2.06 8.08
N ILE A 81 1.97 2.45 8.97
CA ILE A 81 3.35 1.94 9.01
C ILE A 81 3.59 1.35 10.39
N GLU A 82 4.59 0.49 10.53
CA GLU A 82 4.98 -0.08 11.82
C GLU A 82 6.50 -0.15 11.93
N ARG A 83 7.00 -0.38 13.15
CA ARG A 83 8.44 -0.26 13.47
C ARG A 83 9.33 -1.24 12.69
N LYS A 84 8.80 -2.34 12.17
CA LYS A 84 9.54 -3.36 11.42
C LYS A 84 9.43 -3.22 9.89
N TYR A 85 9.04 -2.06 9.37
CA TYR A 85 9.20 -1.69 7.96
C TYR A 85 10.66 -1.32 7.68
N LEU A 86 11.55 -2.31 7.78
CA LEU A 86 12.99 -2.12 7.84
C LEU A 86 13.57 -1.52 6.55
N CYS A 87 13.09 -1.93 5.37
CA CYS A 87 13.55 -1.35 4.10
C CYS A 87 13.07 0.10 3.94
N THR A 88 11.85 0.38 4.41
CA THR A 88 11.28 1.73 4.42
C THR A 88 12.15 2.66 5.26
N TYR A 89 12.49 2.28 6.49
CA TYR A 89 13.32 3.12 7.35
C TYR A 89 14.79 3.17 6.91
N ASP A 90 15.31 2.10 6.28
CA ASP A 90 16.62 2.11 5.63
C ASP A 90 16.68 3.18 4.53
N LEU A 91 15.69 3.23 3.63
CA LEU A 91 15.60 4.27 2.60
C LEU A 91 15.53 5.66 3.25
N PHE A 92 14.50 5.90 4.05
CA PHE A 92 14.19 7.23 4.58
C PHE A 92 15.15 7.74 5.66
N SER A 93 16.06 6.89 6.16
CA SER A 93 17.18 7.32 7.02
C SER A 93 18.19 8.21 6.28
N SER A 94 18.16 8.21 4.95
CA SER A 94 19.04 9.00 4.08
C SER A 94 18.34 10.16 3.39
N ILE A 95 17.03 10.31 3.59
CA ILE A 95 16.18 11.31 2.95
C ILE A 95 15.81 12.38 3.99
N PRO A 96 16.27 13.64 3.82
CA PRO A 96 15.84 14.76 4.65
C PRO A 96 14.35 15.06 4.47
N THR A 97 13.74 15.58 5.54
CA THR A 97 12.42 16.22 5.52
C THR A 97 12.41 17.46 4.61
N LEU A 98 11.23 18.00 4.30
CA LEU A 98 11.12 19.13 3.35
C LEU A 98 11.83 20.40 3.82
N ASP A 99 11.93 20.62 5.12
CA ASP A 99 12.67 21.73 5.74
C ASP A 99 14.13 21.40 6.06
N ASP A 100 14.59 20.20 5.70
CA ASP A 100 15.93 19.65 5.95
C ASP A 100 16.33 19.57 7.44
N SER A 101 15.37 19.66 8.38
CA SER A 101 15.65 19.70 9.82
C SER A 101 16.11 18.35 10.39
N LYS A 102 15.63 17.26 9.80
CA LYS A 102 15.94 15.86 10.17
C LYS A 102 15.64 14.92 9.01
N THR A 103 15.95 13.63 9.18
CA THR A 103 15.56 12.61 8.19
C THR A 103 14.08 12.25 8.34
N VAL A 104 13.44 11.81 7.26
CA VAL A 104 12.04 11.36 7.28
C VAL A 104 11.85 10.20 8.26
N THR A 105 12.83 9.29 8.36
CA THR A 105 12.82 8.24 9.39
C THR A 105 12.79 8.87 10.79
N GLN A 106 13.69 9.80 11.12
CA GLN A 106 13.71 10.42 12.44
C GLN A 106 12.41 11.15 12.75
N GLU A 107 11.85 11.90 11.79
CA GLU A 107 10.56 12.59 11.96
C GLU A 107 9.43 11.62 12.31
N ILE A 108 9.33 10.51 11.58
CA ILE A 108 8.33 9.47 11.85
C ILE A 108 8.52 8.89 13.25
N PHE A 109 9.74 8.54 13.65
CA PHE A 109 9.96 7.96 14.98
C PHE A 109 9.66 8.96 16.11
N ASP A 110 10.16 10.20 16.02
CA ASP A 110 9.90 11.28 16.99
C ASP A 110 8.39 11.54 17.14
N TRP A 111 7.69 11.60 16.00
CA TRP A 111 6.25 11.81 15.99
C TRP A 111 5.51 10.72 16.74
N ASN A 112 5.90 9.45 16.56
CA ASN A 112 5.22 8.32 17.21
C ASN A 112 5.67 8.07 18.66
N GLU A 113 6.71 8.76 19.14
CA GLU A 113 7.01 8.84 20.58
C GLU A 113 6.06 9.82 21.28
N THR A 114 5.65 10.88 20.59
CA THR A 114 4.72 11.91 21.07
C THR A 114 3.26 11.48 20.89
N MET A 115 2.90 11.12 19.67
CA MET A 115 1.57 10.67 19.27
C MET A 115 1.57 9.14 19.26
N LYS A 116 1.12 8.54 20.38
CA LYS A 116 1.03 7.07 20.51
C LYS A 116 -0.35 6.58 20.12
N THR A 117 -0.43 5.75 19.07
CA THR A 117 -1.70 5.18 18.61
C THR A 117 -2.23 4.23 19.66
N SER A 118 -3.45 4.49 20.14
CA SER A 118 -4.20 3.58 21.00
C SER A 118 -5.69 3.90 20.89
N SER A 119 -6.39 3.06 20.14
CA SER A 119 -7.83 3.17 19.96
C SER A 119 -8.56 2.92 21.26
N LYS A 120 -9.47 3.83 21.60
CA LYS A 120 -10.46 3.67 22.66
C LYS A 120 -11.83 3.27 22.09
N SER A 121 -11.95 3.17 20.77
CA SER A 121 -13.21 2.88 20.08
C SER A 121 -12.92 2.22 18.74
N ARG A 122 -12.30 1.04 18.81
CA ARG A 122 -11.91 0.31 17.60
C ARG A 122 -13.14 -0.12 16.81
N LEU A 123 -14.20 -0.48 17.53
CA LEU A 123 -15.52 -0.79 17.02
C LEU A 123 -16.55 0.16 17.67
N VAL A 124 -17.55 0.57 16.89
CA VAL A 124 -18.71 1.33 17.34
C VAL A 124 -19.96 0.63 16.82
N ARG A 125 -20.90 0.30 17.72
CA ARG A 125 -22.19 -0.33 17.39
C ARG A 125 -23.31 0.52 17.94
N ASP A 126 -24.29 0.85 17.10
CA ASP A 126 -25.48 1.62 17.50
C ASP A 126 -25.14 2.89 18.32
N GLY A 127 -24.14 3.65 17.88
CA GLY A 127 -23.68 4.86 18.59
C GLY A 127 -22.96 4.63 19.92
N HIS A 128 -22.59 3.39 20.26
CA HIS A 128 -21.85 3.04 21.46
C HIS A 128 -20.44 2.56 21.13
N ARG A 129 -19.45 3.07 21.87
CA ARG A 129 -18.06 2.64 21.70
C ARG A 129 -17.74 1.33 22.40
N GLU A 130 -16.88 0.53 21.77
CA GLU A 130 -16.22 -0.62 22.39
C GLU A 130 -14.73 -0.31 22.61
N VAL A 131 -14.31 -0.29 23.88
CA VAL A 131 -12.92 -0.10 24.28
C VAL A 131 -12.23 -1.46 24.32
N ALA A 132 -11.17 -1.65 23.53
CA ALA A 132 -10.37 -2.89 23.50
C ALA A 132 -11.25 -4.16 23.39
N PRO A 133 -12.08 -4.27 22.33
CA PRO A 133 -12.96 -5.42 22.16
C PRO A 133 -12.18 -6.72 22.20
N LYS A 134 -12.74 -7.72 22.88
CA LYS A 134 -12.27 -9.11 22.84
C LYS A 134 -12.32 -9.63 21.41
N PHE A 135 -11.44 -10.55 21.06
CA PHE A 135 -11.41 -11.14 19.73
C PHE A 135 -12.61 -12.02 19.44
N GLY A 136 -13.11 -12.75 20.45
CA GLY A 136 -14.30 -13.58 20.29
C GLY A 136 -14.09 -14.78 19.38
N LEU A 137 -12.86 -15.29 19.31
CA LEU A 137 -12.52 -16.49 18.55
C LEU A 137 -12.93 -17.74 19.34
N SER A 138 -13.42 -18.76 18.64
CA SER A 138 -13.53 -20.11 19.21
C SER A 138 -12.19 -20.84 19.18
N GLU A 139 -12.05 -21.90 19.98
CA GLU A 139 -10.86 -22.76 19.94
C GLU A 139 -10.58 -23.30 18.52
N ALA A 140 -11.62 -23.68 17.78
CA ALA A 140 -11.49 -24.15 16.40
C ALA A 140 -10.95 -23.05 15.48
N HIS A 141 -11.37 -21.79 15.67
CA HIS A 141 -10.84 -20.65 14.91
C HIS A 141 -9.36 -20.41 15.22
N ILE A 142 -8.98 -20.47 16.49
CA ILE A 142 -7.59 -20.26 16.93
C ILE A 142 -6.68 -21.36 16.35
N LEU A 143 -7.06 -22.63 16.48
CA LEU A 143 -6.30 -23.74 15.90
C LEU A 143 -6.13 -23.62 14.38
N THR A 144 -7.15 -23.11 13.68
CA THR A 144 -7.04 -22.82 12.24
C THR A 144 -6.05 -21.68 11.96
N ILE A 145 -6.09 -20.58 12.73
CA ILE A 145 -5.12 -19.48 12.62
C ILE A 145 -3.69 -20.00 12.83
N GLU A 146 -3.47 -20.80 13.87
CA GLU A 146 -2.17 -21.37 14.20
C GLU A 146 -1.67 -22.34 13.11
N ARG A 147 -2.54 -23.23 12.61
CA ARG A 147 -2.25 -24.10 11.46
C ARG A 147 -1.82 -23.28 10.25
N LEU A 148 -2.61 -22.26 9.88
CA LEU A 148 -2.32 -21.42 8.73
C LEU A 148 -0.97 -20.72 8.88
N ALA A 149 -0.59 -20.27 10.08
CA ALA A 149 0.70 -19.61 10.31
C ALA A 149 1.91 -20.51 9.98
N ILE A 150 1.80 -21.83 10.14
CA ILE A 150 2.89 -22.80 9.93
C ILE A 150 2.80 -23.61 8.62
N GLU A 151 1.62 -23.73 8.02
CA GLU A 151 1.38 -24.57 6.84
C GLU A 151 2.15 -24.11 5.59
N PRO A 152 2.77 -24.98 4.77
CA PRO A 152 3.45 -24.53 3.56
C PRO A 152 2.49 -23.80 2.59
N GLU A 153 2.93 -22.68 1.98
CA GLU A 153 2.08 -21.89 1.07
C GLU A 153 1.57 -22.72 -0.13
N ALA A 154 2.37 -23.69 -0.60
CA ALA A 154 2.01 -24.61 -1.68
C ALA A 154 0.77 -25.48 -1.36
N MET A 155 0.46 -25.73 -0.08
CA MET A 155 -0.74 -26.49 0.31
C MET A 155 -2.02 -25.66 0.23
N LEU A 156 -1.91 -24.33 0.28
CA LEU A 156 -3.06 -23.44 0.20
C LEU A 156 -3.44 -23.13 -1.25
N GLY A 157 -2.47 -23.08 -2.17
CA GLY A 157 -2.72 -22.81 -3.59
C GLY A 157 -3.66 -21.62 -3.79
N ARG A 158 -4.72 -21.80 -4.60
CA ARG A 158 -5.76 -20.80 -4.87
C ARG A 158 -6.90 -20.76 -3.84
N ALA A 159 -6.75 -21.36 -2.66
CA ALA A 159 -7.78 -21.32 -1.63
C ALA A 159 -8.05 -19.89 -1.15
N SER A 160 -9.32 -19.63 -0.85
CA SER A 160 -9.77 -18.41 -0.19
C SER A 160 -9.67 -18.51 1.33
N ILE A 161 -9.78 -17.37 2.03
CA ILE A 161 -9.92 -17.35 3.50
C ILE A 161 -11.20 -18.09 3.92
N ALA A 162 -12.29 -17.93 3.18
CA ALA A 162 -13.56 -18.63 3.41
C ALA A 162 -13.46 -20.16 3.32
N ASP A 163 -12.50 -20.68 2.55
CA ASP A 163 -12.27 -22.14 2.50
C ASP A 163 -11.60 -22.68 3.78
N GLN A 164 -11.06 -21.80 4.64
CA GLN A 164 -10.30 -22.20 5.83
C GLN A 164 -11.13 -22.13 7.12
N PHE A 165 -12.21 -21.36 7.14
CA PHE A 165 -12.98 -21.05 8.35
C PHE A 165 -14.47 -21.31 8.14
N ASP A 166 -15.18 -21.62 9.23
CA ASP A 166 -16.65 -21.62 9.21
C ASP A 166 -17.22 -20.19 9.14
N ALA A 167 -18.54 -20.09 8.90
CA ALA A 167 -19.23 -18.80 8.80
C ALA A 167 -19.12 -17.95 10.08
N ALA A 168 -19.08 -18.59 11.26
CA ALA A 168 -19.04 -17.89 12.54
C ALA A 168 -17.75 -17.09 12.74
N PHE A 169 -16.63 -17.52 12.14
CA PHE A 169 -15.38 -16.75 12.15
C PHE A 169 -15.57 -15.34 11.59
N PHE A 170 -16.36 -15.19 10.53
CA PHE A 170 -16.59 -13.92 9.84
C PHE A 170 -17.53 -12.96 10.60
N GLU A 171 -18.07 -13.41 11.73
CA GLU A 171 -18.88 -12.59 12.64
C GLU A 171 -18.10 -12.19 13.91
N THR A 172 -16.85 -12.65 14.05
CA THR A 172 -16.00 -12.33 15.21
C THR A 172 -15.47 -10.90 15.16
N ASN A 173 -15.23 -10.33 16.34
CA ASN A 173 -14.54 -9.04 16.46
C ASN A 173 -13.11 -9.12 15.91
N PHE A 174 -12.42 -10.27 16.04
CA PHE A 174 -11.13 -10.49 15.36
C PHE A 174 -11.24 -10.24 13.86
N TRP A 175 -12.20 -10.89 13.19
CA TRP A 175 -12.39 -10.72 11.75
C TRP A 175 -12.73 -9.27 11.40
N PHE A 176 -13.70 -8.64 12.07
CA PHE A 176 -14.05 -7.25 11.80
C PHE A 176 -12.86 -6.32 11.95
N MET A 177 -12.03 -6.49 12.98
CA MET A 177 -10.82 -5.70 13.15
C MET A 177 -9.77 -6.02 12.09
N TRP A 178 -9.58 -7.28 11.74
CA TRP A 178 -8.58 -7.71 10.77
C TRP A 178 -8.91 -7.25 9.35
N CYS A 179 -10.13 -7.56 8.90
CA CYS A 179 -10.59 -7.24 7.55
C CYS A 179 -10.65 -5.74 7.33
N THR A 180 -11.04 -4.94 8.32
CA THR A 180 -11.03 -3.49 8.17
C THR A 180 -9.61 -2.91 8.24
N THR A 181 -8.74 -3.39 9.13
CA THR A 181 -7.36 -2.87 9.19
C THR A 181 -6.61 -3.10 7.87
N PHE A 182 -6.81 -4.25 7.22
CA PHE A 182 -6.04 -4.66 6.05
C PHE A 182 -6.82 -4.71 4.75
N ALA A 183 -8.12 -4.40 4.76
CA ALA A 183 -9.03 -4.50 3.62
C ALA A 183 -9.18 -5.92 3.02
N PHE A 184 -9.07 -6.96 3.85
CA PHE A 184 -9.34 -8.34 3.42
C PHE A 184 -10.84 -8.58 3.22
N GLN A 185 -11.16 -9.48 2.29
CA GLN A 185 -12.48 -10.03 2.06
C GLN A 185 -12.45 -11.56 2.22
N PRO A 186 -13.57 -12.23 2.54
CA PRO A 186 -13.58 -13.69 2.71
C PRO A 186 -13.09 -14.47 1.49
N TRP A 187 -13.30 -13.95 0.28
CA TRP A 187 -12.88 -14.57 -0.98
C TRP A 187 -11.40 -14.31 -1.36
N HIS A 188 -10.69 -13.47 -0.60
CA HIS A 188 -9.26 -13.21 -0.84
C HIS A 188 -8.38 -14.41 -0.53
N SER A 189 -7.14 -14.38 -1.01
CA SER A 189 -6.15 -15.44 -0.92
C SER A 189 -5.84 -15.84 0.54
N ALA A 190 -6.01 -17.13 0.85
CA ALA A 190 -5.55 -17.71 2.11
C ALA A 190 -4.04 -17.57 2.30
N VAL A 191 -3.26 -17.58 1.21
CA VAL A 191 -1.80 -17.39 1.26
C VAL A 191 -1.45 -15.98 1.74
N GLU A 192 -2.11 -14.93 1.23
CA GLU A 192 -1.86 -13.57 1.74
C GLU A 192 -2.30 -13.44 3.20
N PHE A 193 -3.47 -13.97 3.57
CA PHE A 193 -3.93 -13.96 4.95
C PHE A 193 -2.93 -14.65 5.90
N LYS A 194 -2.42 -15.82 5.53
CA LYS A 194 -1.34 -16.52 6.23
C LYS A 194 -0.10 -15.63 6.38
N ARG A 195 0.35 -14.98 5.30
CA ARG A 195 1.54 -14.12 5.35
C ARG A 195 1.35 -12.98 6.35
N TYR A 196 0.16 -12.38 6.41
CA TYR A 196 -0.14 -11.35 7.40
C TYR A 196 -0.12 -11.87 8.84
N LEU A 197 -0.73 -13.03 9.11
CA LEU A 197 -0.66 -13.68 10.44
C LEU A 197 0.80 -13.89 10.88
N ALA A 198 1.64 -14.39 9.98
CA ALA A 198 3.06 -14.65 10.24
C ALA A 198 3.88 -13.35 10.39
N ARG A 199 3.65 -12.36 9.51
CA ARG A 199 4.42 -11.12 9.40
C ARG A 199 4.15 -10.14 10.54
N PHE A 200 2.95 -10.19 11.10
CA PHE A 200 2.49 -9.27 12.14
C PHE A 200 2.18 -9.95 13.48
N ALA A 201 2.70 -11.17 13.70
CA ALA A 201 2.55 -11.88 14.98
C ALA A 201 2.91 -11.01 16.21
N HIS A 202 3.91 -10.12 16.09
CA HIS A 202 4.32 -9.19 17.14
C HIS A 202 3.35 -8.05 17.43
N MET A 203 2.32 -7.86 16.61
CA MET A 203 1.30 -6.82 16.78
C MET A 203 -0.03 -7.37 17.32
N VAL A 204 -0.22 -8.69 17.36
CA VAL A 204 -1.51 -9.33 17.73
C VAL A 204 -1.98 -8.88 19.11
N ALA A 205 -1.09 -8.82 20.11
CA ALA A 205 -1.45 -8.48 21.49
C ALA A 205 -2.03 -7.07 21.67
N GLY A 206 -1.65 -6.12 20.81
CA GLY A 206 -2.15 -4.75 20.84
C GLY A 206 -3.21 -4.45 19.78
N PHE A 207 -3.62 -5.46 19.01
CA PHE A 207 -4.37 -5.27 17.76
C PHE A 207 -5.76 -4.69 17.98
N ASN A 208 -6.43 -5.07 19.08
CA ASN A 208 -7.74 -4.54 19.46
C ASN A 208 -7.72 -3.03 19.79
N ARG A 209 -6.54 -2.44 19.93
CA ARG A 209 -6.32 -1.00 20.12
C ARG A 209 -5.43 -0.37 19.04
N LEU A 210 -5.07 -1.12 17.99
CA LEU A 210 -4.11 -0.69 16.96
C LEU A 210 -2.75 -0.23 17.54
N GLU A 211 -2.37 -0.77 18.69
CA GLU A 211 -1.09 -0.43 19.30
C GLU A 211 0.08 -0.92 18.45
N GLY A 212 1.15 -0.13 18.40
CA GLY A 212 2.31 -0.39 17.54
C GLY A 212 2.16 0.13 16.10
N ILE A 213 0.96 0.51 15.67
CA ILE A 213 0.78 1.25 14.42
C ILE A 213 1.35 2.66 14.58
N MET A 214 2.16 3.03 13.60
CA MET A 214 2.80 4.32 13.47
C MET A 214 2.18 5.14 12.32
N ARG A 215 2.28 6.46 12.43
CA ARG A 215 1.81 7.45 11.45
C ARG A 215 2.91 8.41 11.02
N THR A 216 2.76 9.00 9.85
CA THR A 216 3.50 10.19 9.43
C THR A 216 2.85 11.45 9.99
N VAL A 217 3.59 12.56 10.08
CA VAL A 217 3.07 13.85 10.60
C VAL A 217 1.91 14.36 9.75
N SER A 218 2.05 14.28 8.43
CA SER A 218 1.02 14.59 7.44
C SER A 218 0.67 13.34 6.62
N ASN A 219 -0.16 13.49 5.59
CA ASN A 219 -0.38 12.45 4.60
C ASN A 219 0.94 11.96 3.97
N GLN A 220 0.94 10.74 3.41
CA GLN A 220 2.18 10.12 2.90
C GLN A 220 2.74 10.80 1.65
N TYR A 221 1.92 11.54 0.90
CA TYR A 221 2.45 12.36 -0.19
C TYR A 221 3.36 13.46 0.36
N ASP A 222 2.88 14.20 1.36
CA ASP A 222 3.63 15.29 1.99
C ASP A 222 4.82 14.80 2.81
N SER A 223 4.64 13.75 3.63
CA SER A 223 5.68 13.28 4.55
C SER A 223 6.69 12.31 3.94
N MET A 224 6.43 11.72 2.76
CA MET A 224 7.32 10.71 2.16
C MET A 224 7.64 11.00 0.70
N VAL A 225 6.62 11.19 -0.15
CA VAL A 225 6.82 11.35 -1.60
C VAL A 225 7.53 12.67 -1.90
N ARG A 226 7.07 13.80 -1.35
CA ARG A 226 7.67 15.11 -1.60
C ARG A 226 9.12 15.21 -1.11
N PRO A 227 9.49 14.77 0.12
CA PRO A 227 10.89 14.67 0.55
C PRO A 227 11.77 13.87 -0.40
N LEU A 228 11.31 12.68 -0.80
CA LEU A 228 12.06 11.82 -1.71
C LEU A 228 12.21 12.45 -3.10
N HIS A 229 11.15 13.08 -3.62
CA HIS A 229 11.18 13.82 -4.87
C HIS A 229 12.19 14.98 -4.81
N LYS A 230 12.19 15.78 -3.73
CA LYS A 230 13.16 16.86 -3.51
C LYS A 230 14.60 16.32 -3.54
N TRP A 231 14.85 15.22 -2.81
CA TRP A 231 16.16 14.60 -2.73
C TRP A 231 16.68 14.06 -4.07
N LEU A 232 15.79 13.44 -4.86
CA LEU A 232 16.10 12.91 -6.20
C LEU A 232 16.33 14.04 -7.21
N SER A 233 15.49 15.08 -7.19
CA SER A 233 15.61 16.24 -8.07
C SER A 233 16.93 16.98 -7.85
N ALA A 234 17.33 17.17 -6.58
CA ALA A 234 18.62 17.78 -6.23
C ALA A 234 19.83 16.99 -6.74
N ARG A 235 19.66 15.71 -7.12
CA ARG A 235 20.69 14.84 -7.70
C ARG A 235 20.57 14.68 -9.22
N GLY A 236 19.66 15.42 -9.84
CA GLY A 236 19.49 15.48 -11.29
C GLY A 236 18.65 14.35 -11.89
N VAL A 237 17.88 13.60 -11.08
CA VAL A 237 16.93 12.61 -11.61
C VAL A 237 15.91 13.29 -12.53
N ILE A 238 15.66 12.67 -13.67
CA ILE A 238 14.74 13.18 -14.69
C ILE A 238 13.35 12.59 -14.46
N PHE A 239 12.34 13.46 -14.40
CA PHE A 239 10.94 13.06 -14.28
C PHE A 239 10.20 13.39 -15.58
N ALA A 240 9.91 12.36 -16.37
CA ALA A 240 9.12 12.48 -17.59
C ALA A 240 7.65 12.18 -17.24
N LEU A 241 6.94 13.24 -16.84
CA LEU A 241 5.50 13.22 -16.56
C LEU A 241 4.69 13.14 -17.87
N ASN A 242 3.40 12.83 -17.77
CA ASN A 242 2.49 12.66 -18.92
C ASN A 242 3.02 11.66 -19.97
N THR A 243 3.81 10.67 -19.55
CA THR A 243 4.53 9.72 -20.40
C THR A 243 4.12 8.29 -20.05
N ARG A 244 3.13 7.77 -20.79
CA ARG A 244 2.61 6.40 -20.61
C ARG A 244 3.49 5.42 -21.37
N VAL A 245 4.17 4.51 -20.67
CA VAL A 245 4.86 3.39 -21.34
C VAL A 245 3.83 2.39 -21.83
N THR A 246 3.86 2.08 -23.12
CA THR A 246 2.85 1.25 -23.80
C THR A 246 3.33 -0.16 -24.11
N ASN A 247 4.65 -0.37 -24.16
CA ASN A 247 5.29 -1.66 -24.42
C ASN A 247 6.82 -1.60 -24.16
N LEU A 248 7.46 -2.76 -24.04
CA LEU A 248 8.92 -2.90 -24.09
C LEU A 248 9.33 -3.83 -25.23
N GLY A 249 10.32 -3.43 -26.02
CA GLY A 249 10.95 -4.32 -26.99
C GLY A 249 11.93 -5.25 -26.29
N LEU A 250 11.67 -6.56 -26.37
CA LEU A 250 12.48 -7.60 -25.74
C LEU A 250 13.25 -8.39 -26.80
N ARG A 251 14.52 -8.67 -26.52
CA ARG A 251 15.35 -9.63 -27.27
C ARG A 251 15.63 -10.82 -26.38
N GLU A 252 15.20 -11.99 -26.84
CA GLU A 252 15.36 -13.28 -26.16
C GLU A 252 16.32 -14.15 -26.97
N GLN A 253 17.46 -14.52 -26.37
CA GLN A 253 18.47 -15.34 -27.03
C GLN A 253 19.16 -16.24 -26.01
N ALA A 254 19.24 -17.54 -26.30
CA ALA A 254 19.91 -18.53 -25.45
C ALA A 254 19.48 -18.50 -23.97
N GLY A 255 18.19 -18.25 -23.71
CA GLY A 255 17.63 -18.15 -22.35
C GLY A 255 17.93 -16.85 -21.63
N GLU A 256 18.48 -15.85 -22.32
CA GLU A 256 18.68 -14.49 -21.79
C GLU A 256 17.64 -13.54 -22.35
N THR A 257 17.06 -12.69 -21.49
CA THR A 257 16.09 -11.66 -21.87
C THR A 257 16.68 -10.28 -21.63
N ARG A 258 16.57 -9.41 -22.64
CA ARG A 258 17.07 -8.04 -22.60
C ARG A 258 16.07 -7.07 -23.20
N VAL A 259 15.85 -5.95 -22.52
CA VAL A 259 15.10 -4.81 -23.09
C VAL A 259 16.01 -4.05 -24.04
N THR A 260 15.53 -3.81 -25.26
CA THR A 260 16.25 -3.07 -26.31
C THR A 260 15.58 -1.74 -26.66
N ARG A 261 14.29 -1.57 -26.32
CA ARG A 261 13.58 -0.30 -26.46
C ARG A 261 12.42 -0.17 -25.48
N ILE A 262 12.06 1.07 -25.15
CA ILE A 262 10.84 1.45 -24.41
C ILE A 262 9.94 2.20 -25.36
N GLU A 263 8.74 1.69 -25.60
CA GLU A 263 7.71 2.37 -26.39
C GLU A 263 6.78 3.13 -25.43
N PHE A 264 6.51 4.40 -25.72
CA PHE A 264 5.66 5.23 -24.88
C PHE A 264 4.74 6.12 -25.73
N ALA A 265 3.70 6.64 -25.08
CA ALA A 265 2.88 7.73 -25.60
C ALA A 265 3.00 8.92 -24.64
N ARG A 266 3.32 10.10 -25.19
CA ARG A 266 3.36 11.36 -24.44
C ARG A 266 2.49 12.38 -25.13
N ASP A 267 1.53 12.94 -24.40
CA ASP A 267 0.54 13.89 -24.95
C ASP A 267 -0.17 13.35 -26.22
N GLY A 268 -0.46 12.04 -26.23
CA GLY A 268 -1.07 11.33 -27.35
C GLY A 268 -0.14 10.99 -28.52
N GLN A 269 1.13 11.43 -28.48
CA GLN A 269 2.12 11.16 -29.52
C GLN A 269 2.97 9.93 -29.16
N PRO A 270 3.13 8.96 -30.07
CA PRO A 270 4.01 7.81 -29.84
C PRO A 270 5.48 8.26 -29.86
N GLY A 271 6.29 7.61 -29.03
CA GLY A 271 7.72 7.79 -28.95
C GLY A 271 8.44 6.51 -28.55
N GLU A 272 9.76 6.50 -28.75
CA GLU A 272 10.61 5.37 -28.43
C GLU A 272 11.92 5.84 -27.75
N ILE A 273 12.38 5.08 -26.78
CA ILE A 273 13.71 5.21 -26.18
C ILE A 273 14.49 3.92 -26.49
N ALA A 274 15.60 4.03 -27.22
CA ALA A 274 16.53 2.91 -27.38
C ALA A 274 17.23 2.61 -26.04
N VAL A 275 17.27 1.34 -25.65
CA VAL A 275 17.90 0.87 -24.42
C VAL A 275 19.22 0.19 -24.76
N GLY A 276 20.31 0.79 -24.28
CA GLY A 276 21.67 0.30 -24.48
C GLY A 276 21.93 -1.03 -23.77
N ALA A 277 23.02 -1.70 -24.15
CA ALA A 277 23.39 -3.00 -23.56
C ALA A 277 23.74 -2.93 -22.06
N ASN A 278 24.10 -1.74 -21.56
CA ASN A 278 24.43 -1.50 -20.16
C ASN A 278 23.32 -0.74 -19.41
N ASP A 279 22.24 -0.38 -20.09
CA ASP A 279 21.12 0.36 -19.50
C ASP A 279 20.17 -0.58 -18.78
N PHE A 280 19.54 -0.12 -17.70
CA PHE A 280 18.59 -0.86 -16.88
C PHE A 280 17.17 -0.34 -17.04
N VAL A 281 16.19 -1.23 -16.97
CA VAL A 281 14.77 -0.93 -17.00
C VAL A 281 14.09 -1.61 -15.81
N LEU A 282 13.40 -0.85 -14.97
CA LEU A 282 12.60 -1.39 -13.88
C LEU A 282 11.15 -0.97 -14.09
N VAL A 283 10.24 -1.92 -13.95
CA VAL A 283 8.81 -1.71 -14.23
C VAL A 283 7.99 -1.96 -12.99
N THR A 284 7.19 -0.96 -12.59
CA THR A 284 6.13 -1.19 -11.60
C THR A 284 4.99 -1.92 -12.28
N LEU A 285 4.81 -3.21 -11.97
CA LEU A 285 3.76 -4.04 -12.59
C LEU A 285 2.40 -3.82 -11.93
N GLY A 286 1.37 -3.60 -12.75
CA GLY A 286 0.00 -3.37 -12.28
C GLY A 286 -0.12 -2.16 -11.36
N SER A 287 -1.35 -1.78 -11.02
CA SER A 287 -1.56 -0.78 -9.98
C SER A 287 -2.92 -0.93 -9.33
N MET A 288 -2.91 -0.94 -8.00
CA MET A 288 -4.10 -0.94 -7.16
C MET A 288 -4.91 0.37 -7.26
N THR A 289 -4.31 1.45 -7.76
CA THR A 289 -4.98 2.75 -7.94
C THR A 289 -5.18 3.13 -9.41
N GLU A 290 -4.88 2.23 -10.33
CA GLU A 290 -5.22 2.41 -11.75
C GLU A 290 -6.74 2.53 -11.93
N ALA A 291 -7.14 3.34 -12.90
CA ALA A 291 -8.54 3.57 -13.24
C ALA A 291 -9.39 4.07 -12.05
N SER A 292 -8.76 4.67 -11.03
CA SER A 292 -9.50 5.35 -9.97
C SER A 292 -10.31 6.51 -10.54
N SER A 293 -11.50 6.74 -10.01
CA SER A 293 -12.30 7.90 -10.38
C SER A 293 -12.83 8.62 -9.15
N LEU A 294 -12.98 9.94 -9.26
CA LEU A 294 -13.48 10.81 -8.20
C LEU A 294 -14.92 11.23 -8.48
N GLY A 295 -15.76 11.13 -7.46
CA GLY A 295 -17.07 11.76 -7.43
C GLY A 295 -16.97 13.21 -6.97
N ALA A 296 -18.02 13.67 -6.33
CA ALA A 296 -18.11 14.96 -5.66
C ALA A 296 -19.20 14.88 -4.57
N MET A 297 -19.42 16.00 -3.87
CA MET A 297 -20.49 16.09 -2.87
C MET A 297 -21.85 15.64 -3.44
N ASP A 298 -22.16 16.00 -4.67
CA ASP A 298 -23.44 15.69 -5.32
C ASP A 298 -23.27 14.84 -6.61
N ARG A 299 -22.15 14.11 -6.74
CA ARG A 299 -21.89 13.21 -7.89
C ARG A 299 -21.21 11.92 -7.43
N ALA A 300 -21.74 10.76 -7.85
CA ALA A 300 -21.08 9.48 -7.59
C ALA A 300 -19.83 9.30 -8.47
N PRO A 301 -18.80 8.58 -8.00
CA PRO A 301 -17.64 8.22 -8.83
C PRO A 301 -18.04 7.16 -9.87
N ALA A 302 -17.36 7.15 -11.02
CA ALA A 302 -17.57 6.14 -12.06
C ALA A 302 -16.79 4.84 -11.76
N LEU A 303 -17.34 3.68 -12.09
CA LEU A 303 -16.57 2.44 -12.11
C LEU A 303 -15.90 2.28 -13.46
N ASN A 304 -14.58 2.47 -13.48
CA ASN A 304 -13.74 2.24 -14.66
C ASN A 304 -13.11 0.84 -14.62
N GLY A 305 -12.41 0.46 -15.68
CA GLY A 305 -11.71 -0.82 -15.79
C GLY A 305 -10.29 -0.69 -16.33
N LYS A 306 -9.68 -1.83 -16.65
CA LYS A 306 -8.27 -1.87 -17.09
C LYS A 306 -8.01 -1.15 -18.41
N ALA A 307 -9.04 -0.96 -19.23
CA ALA A 307 -8.95 -0.22 -20.49
C ALA A 307 -8.79 1.30 -20.28
N ASP A 308 -9.13 1.79 -19.09
CA ASP A 308 -9.02 3.21 -18.72
C ASP A 308 -7.63 3.57 -18.14
N GLY A 309 -6.72 2.60 -18.06
CA GLY A 309 -5.35 2.76 -17.55
C GLY A 309 -4.28 2.18 -18.47
N GLY A 310 -3.03 2.26 -18.04
CA GLY A 310 -1.85 1.78 -18.79
C GLY A 310 -1.11 0.62 -18.13
N ALA A 311 -1.09 0.52 -16.80
CA ALA A 311 -0.26 -0.40 -16.04
C ALA A 311 -0.66 -1.87 -16.23
N TRP A 312 -1.96 -2.19 -16.17
CA TRP A 312 -2.47 -3.54 -16.41
C TRP A 312 -2.26 -3.97 -17.87
N THR A 313 -2.55 -3.09 -18.83
CA THR A 313 -2.33 -3.37 -20.25
C THR A 313 -0.85 -3.55 -20.58
N LEU A 314 0.05 -2.77 -19.96
CA LEU A 314 1.49 -2.95 -20.10
C LEU A 314 1.89 -4.34 -19.58
N TRP A 315 1.45 -4.74 -18.39
CA TRP A 315 1.78 -6.05 -17.84
C TRP A 315 1.23 -7.18 -18.72
N GLU A 316 -0.02 -7.10 -19.19
CA GLU A 316 -0.62 -8.08 -20.10
C GLU A 316 0.21 -8.26 -21.39
N LYS A 317 0.71 -7.17 -21.97
CA LYS A 317 1.59 -7.23 -23.15
C LYS A 317 2.94 -7.87 -22.84
N LEU A 318 3.54 -7.54 -21.70
CA LEU A 318 4.83 -8.10 -21.28
C LEU A 318 4.71 -9.61 -21.02
N ALA A 319 3.64 -10.04 -20.36
CA ALA A 319 3.36 -11.43 -20.02
C ALA A 319 2.88 -12.29 -21.20
N ALA A 320 2.46 -11.68 -22.32
CA ALA A 320 1.98 -12.41 -23.48
C ALA A 320 3.05 -13.37 -24.03
N GLY A 321 2.78 -14.68 -23.90
CA GLY A 321 3.71 -15.75 -24.29
C GLY A 321 4.88 -15.99 -23.32
N ARG A 322 4.90 -15.33 -22.15
CA ARG A 322 5.98 -15.38 -21.15
C ARG A 322 5.43 -15.68 -19.76
N THR A 323 5.37 -16.95 -19.40
CA THR A 323 4.83 -17.36 -18.09
C THR A 323 5.70 -16.91 -16.92
N ASP A 324 6.99 -16.69 -17.13
CA ASP A 324 7.93 -16.17 -16.13
C ASP A 324 7.71 -14.68 -15.79
N PHE A 325 6.86 -13.99 -16.56
CA PHE A 325 6.46 -12.60 -16.33
C PHE A 325 5.12 -12.49 -15.56
N GLY A 326 4.58 -13.63 -15.12
CA GLY A 326 3.37 -13.72 -14.31
C GLY A 326 2.07 -13.67 -15.10
N HIS A 327 0.95 -13.71 -14.37
CA HIS A 327 -0.40 -13.81 -14.93
C HIS A 327 -1.27 -12.61 -14.49
N PRO A 328 -1.17 -11.44 -15.15
CA PRO A 328 -1.89 -10.23 -14.76
C PRO A 328 -3.41 -10.42 -14.65
N SER A 329 -4.00 -11.30 -15.47
CA SER A 329 -5.44 -11.61 -15.48
C SER A 329 -5.96 -12.10 -14.13
N VAL A 330 -5.13 -12.76 -13.32
CA VAL A 330 -5.47 -13.21 -11.96
C VAL A 330 -5.81 -12.01 -11.06
N PHE A 331 -5.20 -10.86 -11.33
CA PHE A 331 -5.34 -9.65 -10.52
C PHE A 331 -6.23 -8.58 -11.18
N SER A 332 -6.32 -8.56 -12.51
CA SER A 332 -6.98 -7.48 -13.27
C SER A 332 -8.39 -7.80 -13.79
N ASN A 333 -8.80 -9.07 -13.85
CA ASN A 333 -10.10 -9.44 -14.42
C ASN A 333 -11.24 -9.57 -13.38
N HIS A 334 -10.95 -9.33 -12.11
CA HIS A 334 -11.84 -9.62 -10.98
C HIS A 334 -12.23 -8.33 -10.22
N ILE A 335 -12.74 -7.34 -10.95
CA ILE A 335 -13.08 -6.01 -10.38
C ILE A 335 -14.12 -6.14 -9.26
N ASP A 336 -15.13 -7.00 -9.39
CA ASP A 336 -16.14 -7.19 -8.34
C ASP A 336 -15.57 -7.77 -7.04
N GLU A 337 -14.46 -8.51 -7.11
CA GLU A 337 -13.76 -9.08 -5.96
C GLU A 337 -12.64 -8.16 -5.42
N SER A 338 -12.32 -7.06 -6.12
CA SER A 338 -11.19 -6.18 -5.80
C SER A 338 -11.49 -4.69 -5.69
N LYS A 339 -12.73 -4.27 -5.99
CA LYS A 339 -13.16 -2.87 -5.88
C LYS A 339 -13.65 -2.52 -4.47
N TRP A 340 -13.49 -1.26 -4.13
CA TRP A 340 -14.19 -0.62 -3.01
C TRP A 340 -14.31 0.90 -3.26
N VAL A 341 -14.88 1.61 -2.29
CA VAL A 341 -15.01 3.06 -2.31
C VAL A 341 -14.39 3.61 -1.05
N SER A 342 -13.47 4.56 -1.22
CA SER A 342 -13.04 5.44 -0.14
C SER A 342 -13.68 6.81 -0.31
N PHE A 343 -13.56 7.67 0.70
CA PHE A 343 -13.97 9.05 0.62
C PHE A 343 -13.09 9.91 1.53
N THR A 344 -12.86 11.14 1.10
CA THR A 344 -12.22 12.18 1.92
C THR A 344 -13.21 13.30 2.13
N THR A 345 -13.37 13.74 3.38
CA THR A 345 -14.27 14.83 3.71
C THR A 345 -13.50 15.99 4.30
N THR A 346 -13.63 17.14 3.67
CA THR A 346 -13.16 18.43 4.16
C THR A 346 -14.28 19.10 4.94
N LEU A 347 -13.98 19.54 6.15
CA LEU A 347 -14.93 20.08 7.13
C LEU A 347 -14.59 21.55 7.41
N HIS A 348 -15.61 22.40 7.33
CA HIS A 348 -15.53 23.84 7.63
C HIS A 348 -16.24 24.21 8.94
N ASP A 349 -16.63 23.20 9.73
CA ASP A 349 -17.23 23.38 11.05
C ASP A 349 -16.73 22.26 11.99
N PRO A 350 -16.38 22.59 13.25
CA PRO A 350 -15.77 21.63 14.17
C PRO A 350 -16.77 20.62 14.76
N GLU A 351 -18.08 20.78 14.54
CA GLU A 351 -19.12 19.96 15.20
C GLU A 351 -18.96 18.46 14.90
N PHE A 352 -18.58 18.09 13.67
CA PHE A 352 -18.34 16.68 13.34
C PHE A 352 -17.20 16.09 14.18
N LEU A 353 -16.06 16.79 14.24
CA LEU A 353 -14.92 16.32 15.04
C LEU A 353 -15.25 16.26 16.52
N ARG A 354 -16.07 17.20 17.02
CA ARG A 354 -16.56 17.18 18.39
C ARG A 354 -17.38 15.92 18.68
N ILE A 355 -18.34 15.58 17.81
CA ILE A 355 -19.16 14.37 17.94
C ILE A 355 -18.28 13.11 17.92
N VAL A 356 -17.36 12.99 16.96
CA VAL A 356 -16.49 11.82 16.86
C VAL A 356 -15.56 11.71 18.07
N ARG A 357 -14.97 12.81 18.52
CA ARG A 357 -14.12 12.83 19.72
C ARG A 357 -14.90 12.44 20.97
N ASP A 358 -16.09 13.00 21.17
CA ASP A 358 -16.90 12.75 22.36
C ASP A 358 -17.38 11.28 22.39
N LEU A 359 -17.77 10.73 21.22
CA LEU A 359 -18.12 9.32 21.05
C LEU A 359 -16.93 8.40 21.31
N THR A 360 -15.82 8.63 20.60
CA THR A 360 -14.67 7.70 20.58
C THR A 360 -13.74 7.85 21.78
N GLY A 361 -13.73 9.02 22.42
CA GLY A 361 -12.77 9.37 23.47
C GLY A 361 -11.32 9.57 22.98
N ASN A 362 -11.07 9.52 21.67
CA ASN A 362 -9.77 9.78 21.07
C ASN A 362 -9.71 11.21 20.51
N ALA A 363 -8.59 11.90 20.71
CA ALA A 363 -8.30 13.10 19.94
C ALA A 363 -7.97 12.73 18.48
N PRO A 364 -8.14 13.64 17.50
CA PRO A 364 -7.65 13.47 16.14
C PRO A 364 -6.21 12.96 16.10
N GLY A 365 -5.95 11.88 15.36
CA GLY A 365 -4.65 11.20 15.26
C GLY A 365 -4.47 10.00 16.20
N GLU A 366 -5.07 10.00 17.40
CA GLU A 366 -4.78 8.99 18.43
C GLU A 366 -5.42 7.61 18.18
N GLY A 367 -6.62 7.60 17.61
CA GLY A 367 -7.50 6.43 17.65
C GLY A 367 -7.33 5.42 16.51
N GLY A 368 -6.63 5.79 15.43
CA GLY A 368 -6.60 4.99 14.21
C GLY A 368 -7.97 4.91 13.52
N LEU A 369 -8.29 3.76 12.93
CA LEU A 369 -9.61 3.55 12.30
C LEU A 369 -10.67 3.15 13.33
N VAL A 370 -11.88 3.69 13.13
CA VAL A 370 -13.10 3.33 13.83
C VAL A 370 -13.98 2.59 12.84
N THR A 371 -14.36 1.37 13.17
CA THR A 371 -15.22 0.52 12.33
C THR A 371 -16.63 0.48 12.88
N PHE A 372 -17.62 0.50 11.99
CA PHE A 372 -19.04 0.26 12.30
C PHE A 372 -19.41 -1.15 11.84
N PRO A 373 -19.31 -2.18 12.70
CA PRO A 373 -19.46 -3.57 12.24
C PRO A 373 -20.89 -3.90 11.80
N ASP A 374 -21.88 -3.20 12.37
CA ASP A 374 -23.30 -3.36 12.01
C ASP A 374 -23.71 -2.51 10.80
N SER A 375 -22.76 -1.80 10.19
CA SER A 375 -22.97 -1.12 8.92
C SER A 375 -23.07 -2.15 7.79
N ASN A 376 -24.11 -2.04 6.96
CA ASN A 376 -24.26 -2.89 5.77
C ASN A 376 -23.09 -2.70 4.79
N TRP A 377 -22.45 -1.53 4.79
CA TRP A 377 -21.25 -1.25 3.99
C TRP A 377 -19.96 -1.75 4.64
N LEU A 378 -20.02 -2.22 5.89
CA LEU A 378 -18.87 -2.42 6.78
C LEU A 378 -17.94 -1.19 6.72
N ALA A 379 -18.52 -0.02 7.00
CA ALA A 379 -17.85 1.25 6.89
C ALA A 379 -16.83 1.47 8.01
N SER A 380 -15.75 2.19 7.69
CA SER A 380 -14.78 2.66 8.67
C SER A 380 -14.35 4.10 8.37
N ILE A 381 -14.07 4.86 9.42
CA ILE A 381 -13.53 6.22 9.34
C ILE A 381 -12.22 6.34 10.11
N VAL A 382 -11.38 7.29 9.69
CA VAL A 382 -10.11 7.64 10.31
C VAL A 382 -10.06 9.15 10.45
N ILE A 383 -9.86 9.63 11.67
CA ILE A 383 -9.59 11.05 11.93
C ILE A 383 -8.07 11.20 12.13
N PRO A 384 -7.31 11.59 11.10
CA PRO A 384 -5.88 11.82 11.27
C PRO A 384 -5.62 13.04 12.16
N HIS A 385 -4.37 13.21 12.59
CA HIS A 385 -3.91 14.45 13.17
C HIS A 385 -4.21 15.62 12.22
N GLN A 386 -4.60 16.77 12.78
CA GLN A 386 -4.88 18.00 12.04
C GLN A 386 -3.79 19.04 12.35
N PRO A 387 -3.24 19.76 11.35
CA PRO A 387 -3.50 19.60 9.93
C PRO A 387 -2.95 18.27 9.38
N HIS A 388 -3.63 17.70 8.39
CA HIS A 388 -3.20 16.47 7.70
C HIS A 388 -2.50 16.75 6.36
N PHE A 389 -2.74 17.93 5.78
CA PHE A 389 -2.07 18.43 4.58
C PHE A 389 -1.22 19.63 4.91
N ILE A 390 -0.06 19.74 4.28
CA ILE A 390 0.75 20.96 4.38
C ILE A 390 -0.02 22.12 3.75
N GLY A 391 -0.23 23.20 4.51
CA GLY A 391 -1.02 24.36 4.08
C GLY A 391 -2.53 24.24 4.32
N GLN A 392 -2.99 23.20 5.02
CA GLN A 392 -4.37 23.13 5.51
C GLN A 392 -4.64 24.25 6.53
N PRO A 393 -5.67 25.09 6.34
CA PRO A 393 -6.05 26.14 7.30
C PRO A 393 -6.42 25.58 8.68
N GLU A 394 -6.17 26.36 9.74
CA GLU A 394 -6.45 25.95 11.14
C GLU A 394 -7.94 25.70 11.43
N ASP A 395 -8.83 26.38 10.72
CA ASP A 395 -10.28 26.27 10.84
C ASP A 395 -10.89 25.20 9.92
N VAL A 396 -10.06 24.51 9.14
CA VAL A 396 -10.46 23.42 8.25
C VAL A 396 -9.93 22.10 8.77
N SER A 397 -10.78 21.08 8.76
CA SER A 397 -10.42 19.72 9.17
C SER A 397 -10.65 18.71 8.07
N VAL A 398 -9.91 17.60 8.09
CA VAL A 398 -10.08 16.52 7.11
C VAL A 398 -10.19 15.18 7.81
N PHE A 399 -11.10 14.34 7.34
CA PHE A 399 -11.09 12.92 7.68
C PHE A 399 -11.29 12.04 6.46
N TRP A 400 -10.95 10.77 6.63
CA TRP A 400 -11.00 9.77 5.56
C TRP A 400 -11.84 8.57 6.00
N GLY A 401 -12.47 7.88 5.05
CA GLY A 401 -13.18 6.64 5.31
C GLY A 401 -13.36 5.78 4.08
N TYR A 402 -13.94 4.61 4.27
CA TYR A 402 -14.23 3.64 3.21
C TYR A 402 -15.30 2.64 3.67
N GLY A 403 -15.78 1.81 2.73
CA GLY A 403 -16.58 0.62 3.02
C GLY A 403 -16.06 -0.60 2.27
N LEU A 404 -16.23 -1.78 2.86
CA LEU A 404 -15.82 -3.06 2.26
C LEU A 404 -16.95 -3.75 1.48
N HIS A 405 -18.22 -3.45 1.78
CA HIS A 405 -19.38 -4.02 1.10
C HIS A 405 -20.09 -2.99 0.22
N VAL A 406 -19.41 -2.57 -0.86
CA VAL A 406 -19.83 -1.39 -1.64
C VAL A 406 -21.05 -1.58 -2.55
N SER A 407 -21.51 -2.82 -2.71
CA SER A 407 -22.73 -3.13 -3.48
C SER A 407 -23.96 -3.24 -2.58
N ALA A 408 -23.79 -3.40 -1.26
CA ALA A 408 -24.90 -3.57 -0.32
C ALA A 408 -25.65 -2.24 -0.09
N PRO A 409 -26.98 -2.25 0.04
CA PRO A 409 -27.72 -1.04 0.40
C PRO A 409 -27.34 -0.56 1.80
N GLY A 410 -27.07 0.74 1.94
CA GLY A 410 -26.76 1.37 3.24
C GLY A 410 -27.94 1.30 4.22
N ASN A 411 -27.66 1.43 5.50
CA ASN A 411 -28.65 1.40 6.57
C ASN A 411 -29.58 2.63 6.51
N PHE A 412 -29.04 3.80 6.17
CA PHE A 412 -29.75 5.08 6.15
C PHE A 412 -30.03 5.59 4.72
N VAL A 413 -29.20 5.21 3.75
CA VAL A 413 -29.26 5.73 2.38
C VAL A 413 -29.85 4.73 1.36
N GLN A 414 -30.10 3.47 1.74
CA GLN A 414 -30.80 2.46 0.92
C GLN A 414 -30.27 2.31 -0.53
N LYS A 415 -29.00 2.64 -0.75
CA LYS A 415 -28.26 2.50 -2.01
C LYS A 415 -26.92 1.80 -1.77
N GLY A 416 -26.42 1.11 -2.78
CA GLY A 416 -25.04 0.61 -2.79
C GLY A 416 -24.06 1.78 -2.66
N MET A 417 -23.07 1.68 -1.76
CA MET A 417 -22.04 2.72 -1.56
C MET A 417 -21.38 3.15 -2.88
N SER A 418 -21.19 2.20 -3.81
CA SER A 418 -20.63 2.43 -5.15
C SER A 418 -21.43 3.41 -6.01
N SER A 419 -22.72 3.58 -5.74
CA SER A 419 -23.64 4.47 -6.46
C SER A 419 -23.98 5.74 -5.67
N CYS A 420 -23.32 5.96 -4.53
CA CYS A 420 -23.57 7.09 -3.66
C CYS A 420 -22.71 8.31 -4.02
N THR A 421 -23.32 9.49 -3.91
CA THR A 421 -22.64 10.79 -3.89
C THR A 421 -21.92 11.00 -2.54
N GLY A 422 -21.07 12.03 -2.45
CA GLY A 422 -20.43 12.39 -1.18
C GLY A 422 -21.44 12.74 -0.08
N ARG A 423 -22.54 13.43 -0.42
CA ARG A 423 -23.62 13.79 0.50
C ARG A 423 -24.33 12.57 1.06
N GLU A 424 -24.60 11.61 0.20
CA GLU A 424 -25.20 10.33 0.58
C GLU A 424 -24.26 9.55 1.49
N ILE A 425 -22.97 9.42 1.16
CA ILE A 425 -21.99 8.77 2.04
C ILE A 425 -21.92 9.47 3.41
N MET A 426 -21.87 10.79 3.44
CA MET A 426 -21.88 11.53 4.70
C MET A 426 -23.16 11.32 5.51
N THR A 427 -24.30 11.21 4.85
CA THR A 427 -25.59 10.95 5.51
C THR A 427 -25.57 9.57 6.20
N GLU A 428 -25.02 8.55 5.53
CA GLU A 428 -24.86 7.22 6.12
C GLU A 428 -23.94 7.26 7.36
N ILE A 429 -22.77 7.90 7.24
CA ILE A 429 -21.80 8.00 8.36
C ILE A 429 -22.39 8.77 9.54
N LEU A 430 -23.09 9.88 9.29
CA LEU A 430 -23.76 10.66 10.34
C LEU A 430 -24.89 9.87 11.01
N GLY A 431 -25.54 8.97 10.26
CA GLY A 431 -26.50 8.00 10.78
C GLY A 431 -25.85 7.06 11.79
N HIS A 432 -24.75 6.40 11.43
CA HIS A 432 -23.99 5.50 12.33
C HIS A 432 -23.39 6.21 13.55
N LEU A 433 -23.09 7.51 13.43
CA LEU A 433 -22.62 8.36 14.53
C LEU A 433 -23.73 8.93 15.41
N HIS A 434 -25.01 8.67 15.07
CA HIS A 434 -26.17 9.21 15.77
C HIS A 434 -26.15 10.75 15.89
N ALA A 435 -25.70 11.45 14.83
CA ALA A 435 -25.49 12.90 14.85
C ALA A 435 -26.78 13.74 15.04
N GLY A 436 -27.96 13.12 14.90
CA GLY A 436 -29.25 13.73 15.23
C GLY A 436 -29.48 15.09 14.58
N ALA A 437 -29.85 16.09 15.40
CA ALA A 437 -30.15 17.44 14.93
C ALA A 437 -28.95 18.19 14.34
N SER A 438 -27.70 17.76 14.62
CA SER A 438 -26.49 18.38 14.06
C SER A 438 -26.23 17.96 12.61
N ALA A 439 -26.83 16.87 12.13
CA ALA A 439 -26.54 16.31 10.81
C ALA A 439 -26.74 17.29 9.63
N PRO A 440 -27.83 18.07 9.52
CA PRO A 440 -28.01 19.02 8.43
C PRO A 440 -26.94 20.12 8.41
N LYS A 441 -26.53 20.63 9.59
CA LYS A 441 -25.48 21.63 9.71
C LYS A 441 -24.13 21.08 9.25
N ILE A 442 -23.78 19.88 9.70
CA ILE A 442 -22.53 19.21 9.31
C ILE A 442 -22.50 19.00 7.80
N LEU A 443 -23.58 18.46 7.22
CA LEU A 443 -23.68 18.24 5.78
C LEU A 443 -23.52 19.53 4.96
N ALA A 444 -24.05 20.65 5.44
CA ALA A 444 -23.90 21.95 4.77
C ALA A 444 -22.47 22.51 4.84
N ALA A 445 -21.72 22.15 5.89
CA ALA A 445 -20.34 22.59 6.13
C ALA A 445 -19.28 21.56 5.69
N SER A 446 -19.66 20.57 4.88
CA SER A 446 -18.78 19.47 4.46
C SER A 446 -18.66 19.39 2.94
N THR A 447 -17.44 19.13 2.46
CA THR A 447 -17.16 18.70 1.09
C THR A 447 -16.63 17.27 1.12
N CYS A 448 -17.48 16.30 0.76
CA CYS A 448 -17.12 14.88 0.72
C CYS A 448 -16.86 14.44 -0.73
N ILE A 449 -15.66 13.93 -1.00
CA ILE A 449 -15.23 13.45 -2.31
C ILE A 449 -15.03 11.93 -2.23
N PRO A 450 -15.96 11.13 -2.77
CA PRO A 450 -15.78 9.69 -2.89
C PRO A 450 -14.82 9.34 -4.03
N CYS A 451 -14.09 8.24 -3.86
CA CYS A 451 -13.17 7.69 -4.84
C CYS A 451 -13.48 6.20 -5.06
N MET A 452 -13.90 5.85 -6.27
CA MET A 452 -14.03 4.45 -6.72
C MET A 452 -12.67 3.95 -7.18
N MET A 453 -12.25 2.79 -6.68
CA MET A 453 -10.99 2.15 -7.09
C MET A 453 -11.26 0.70 -7.49
N PRO A 454 -11.21 0.36 -8.78
CA PRO A 454 -11.60 -0.97 -9.27
C PRO A 454 -10.64 -2.10 -8.88
N PHE A 455 -9.36 -1.78 -8.58
CA PHE A 455 -8.31 -2.76 -8.36
C PHE A 455 -7.65 -2.67 -6.98
N ILE A 456 -8.26 -1.97 -6.02
CA ILE A 456 -7.55 -1.58 -4.81
C ILE A 456 -7.05 -2.75 -3.96
N THR A 457 -7.76 -3.88 -3.97
CA THR A 457 -7.39 -5.10 -3.23
C THR A 457 -7.01 -6.22 -4.20
N SER A 458 -6.66 -5.89 -5.45
CA SER A 458 -6.32 -6.86 -6.48
C SER A 458 -5.13 -7.74 -6.08
N GLN A 459 -4.16 -7.21 -5.35
CA GLN A 459 -3.02 -7.96 -4.80
C GLN A 459 -3.42 -9.05 -3.79
N PHE A 460 -4.63 -9.01 -3.24
CA PHE A 460 -5.16 -10.05 -2.35
C PHE A 460 -5.99 -11.11 -3.07
N LEU A 461 -6.21 -10.98 -4.38
CA LEU A 461 -6.94 -11.98 -5.14
C LEU A 461 -6.22 -13.34 -5.11
N ARG A 462 -7.02 -14.40 -5.26
CA ARG A 462 -6.55 -15.79 -5.17
C ARG A 462 -5.51 -16.05 -6.25
N ARG A 463 -4.31 -16.42 -5.82
CA ARG A 463 -3.15 -16.65 -6.68
C ARG A 463 -2.46 -17.95 -6.32
N GLU A 464 -1.60 -18.42 -7.21
CA GLU A 464 -0.65 -19.50 -6.94
C GLU A 464 0.79 -19.07 -7.27
N GLU A 465 1.76 -19.94 -6.96
CA GLU A 465 3.15 -19.70 -7.31
C GLU A 465 3.28 -19.48 -8.83
N GLY A 466 4.02 -18.44 -9.23
CA GLY A 466 4.20 -18.07 -10.63
C GLY A 466 3.20 -17.05 -11.17
N ASP A 467 2.07 -16.78 -10.48
CA ASP A 467 1.16 -15.69 -10.90
C ASP A 467 1.81 -14.31 -10.78
N ARG A 468 2.72 -14.14 -9.81
CA ARG A 468 3.61 -12.99 -9.70
C ARG A 468 5.00 -13.37 -10.22
N PRO A 469 5.63 -12.57 -11.09
CA PRO A 469 7.00 -12.83 -11.51
C PRO A 469 7.99 -12.56 -10.38
N LEU A 470 9.17 -13.16 -10.46
CA LEU A 470 10.30 -12.74 -9.61
C LEU A 470 10.65 -11.27 -9.89
N VAL A 471 11.21 -10.61 -8.86
CA VAL A 471 11.75 -9.24 -8.99
C VAL A 471 12.71 -9.13 -10.16
N VAL A 472 13.62 -10.09 -10.31
CA VAL A 472 14.45 -10.24 -11.51
C VAL A 472 14.09 -11.58 -12.14
N PRO A 473 13.34 -11.60 -13.26
CA PRO A 473 13.02 -12.83 -13.96
C PRO A 473 14.27 -13.63 -14.32
N LYS A 474 14.13 -14.96 -14.35
CA LYS A 474 15.26 -15.85 -14.70
C LYS A 474 15.79 -15.49 -16.09
N GLY A 475 17.10 -15.36 -16.22
CA GLY A 475 17.73 -14.99 -17.50
C GLY A 475 17.67 -13.49 -17.85
N SER A 476 16.96 -12.67 -17.07
CA SER A 476 16.96 -11.22 -17.28
C SER A 476 18.35 -10.61 -17.09
N LYS A 477 18.76 -9.73 -18.02
CA LYS A 477 20.05 -9.01 -17.95
C LYS A 477 19.93 -7.57 -17.51
N ASN A 478 18.81 -6.92 -17.84
CA ASN A 478 18.62 -5.51 -17.56
C ASN A 478 17.17 -5.13 -17.24
N LEU A 479 16.31 -6.11 -16.98
CA LEU A 479 14.91 -5.89 -16.61
C LEU A 479 14.65 -6.38 -15.18
N ALA A 480 13.95 -5.57 -14.38
CA ALA A 480 13.37 -6.00 -13.13
C ALA A 480 11.93 -5.51 -12.99
N PHE A 481 11.15 -6.24 -12.19
CA PHE A 481 9.80 -5.90 -11.78
C PHE A 481 9.81 -5.48 -10.31
N ILE A 482 9.11 -4.40 -10.02
CA ILE A 482 9.02 -3.80 -8.68
C ILE A 482 7.55 -3.51 -8.33
N GLY A 483 7.28 -3.26 -7.06
CA GLY A 483 5.95 -2.93 -6.55
C GLY A 483 5.20 -4.13 -5.96
N GLN A 484 3.87 -4.05 -5.94
CA GLN A 484 3.00 -4.98 -5.19
C GLN A 484 2.75 -6.32 -5.88
N PHE A 485 3.16 -6.45 -7.14
CA PHE A 485 2.79 -7.58 -7.99
C PHE A 485 3.98 -8.41 -8.48
N CYS A 486 5.18 -8.20 -7.92
CA CYS A 486 6.31 -9.12 -8.05
C CYS A 486 6.47 -9.95 -6.77
N GLU A 487 7.00 -11.16 -6.87
CA GLU A 487 7.14 -12.08 -5.74
C GLU A 487 8.27 -11.66 -4.80
N GLN A 488 7.93 -11.46 -3.53
CA GLN A 488 8.85 -11.34 -2.39
C GLN A 488 8.50 -12.41 -1.36
N PRO A 489 9.43 -13.31 -1.02
CA PRO A 489 9.24 -14.28 0.04
C PRO A 489 9.06 -13.62 1.41
N ASP A 490 8.27 -14.24 2.29
CA ASP A 490 8.05 -13.86 3.70
C ASP A 490 7.43 -12.47 3.98
N ASP A 491 7.32 -11.59 2.99
CA ASP A 491 6.73 -10.25 3.15
C ASP A 491 5.30 -10.17 2.60
N VAL A 492 4.60 -9.08 2.93
CA VAL A 492 3.17 -8.88 2.66
C VAL A 492 2.90 -7.71 1.72
N VAL A 493 2.09 -7.95 0.68
CA VAL A 493 1.61 -6.91 -0.25
C VAL A 493 0.66 -5.93 0.44
N PHE A 494 0.23 -4.86 -0.24
CA PHE A 494 -0.57 -3.75 0.33
C PHE A 494 0.20 -2.91 1.37
N THR A 495 1.53 -3.03 1.42
CA THR A 495 2.40 -2.24 2.31
C THR A 495 3.41 -1.40 1.54
N VAL A 496 3.79 -0.25 2.09
CA VAL A 496 4.88 0.57 1.51
C VAL A 496 6.21 -0.19 1.55
N GLU A 497 6.43 -0.98 2.61
CA GLU A 497 7.59 -1.84 2.79
C GLU A 497 7.81 -2.78 1.61
N TYR A 498 6.78 -3.48 1.14
CA TYR A 498 6.89 -4.42 0.02
C TYR A 498 7.41 -3.75 -1.25
N SER A 499 6.90 -2.55 -1.55
CA SER A 499 7.34 -1.77 -2.72
C SER A 499 8.80 -1.34 -2.60
N ILE A 500 9.20 -0.84 -1.43
CA ILE A 500 10.59 -0.40 -1.20
C ILE A 500 11.56 -1.60 -1.17
N ARG A 501 11.16 -2.72 -0.57
CA ARG A 501 11.92 -3.99 -0.58
C ARG A 501 12.16 -4.48 -2.01
N SER A 502 11.12 -4.49 -2.85
CA SER A 502 11.26 -4.89 -4.24
C SER A 502 12.21 -3.99 -5.04
N ALA A 503 12.14 -2.68 -4.80
CA ALA A 503 13.05 -1.71 -5.40
C ALA A 503 14.51 -1.92 -4.96
N GLN A 504 14.73 -2.19 -3.67
CA GLN A 504 16.06 -2.47 -3.12
C GLN A 504 16.63 -3.77 -3.69
N ALA A 505 15.83 -4.85 -3.70
CA ALA A 505 16.21 -6.13 -4.25
C ALA A 505 16.56 -6.04 -5.74
N ALA A 506 15.72 -5.38 -6.54
CA ALA A 506 15.95 -5.16 -7.96
C ALA A 506 17.25 -4.40 -8.22
N THR A 507 17.47 -3.32 -7.48
CA THR A 507 18.67 -2.48 -7.60
C THR A 507 19.93 -3.28 -7.30
N TYR A 508 19.96 -3.99 -6.17
CA TYR A 508 21.14 -4.74 -5.74
C TYR A 508 21.45 -5.88 -6.70
N ALA A 509 20.44 -6.60 -7.18
CA ALA A 509 20.61 -7.68 -8.13
C ALA A 509 21.11 -7.19 -9.50
N LEU A 510 20.47 -6.17 -10.09
CA LEU A 510 20.85 -5.65 -11.42
C LEU A 510 22.25 -5.01 -11.42
N LEU A 511 22.60 -4.30 -10.35
CA LEU A 511 23.92 -3.70 -10.20
C LEU A 511 24.96 -4.68 -9.63
N GLY A 512 24.61 -5.94 -9.38
CA GLY A 512 25.49 -6.98 -8.84
C GLY A 512 26.20 -6.55 -7.55
N LEU A 513 25.49 -5.86 -6.66
CA LEU A 513 26.02 -5.42 -5.37
C LEU A 513 26.07 -6.61 -4.40
N ARG A 514 27.13 -6.70 -3.60
CA ARG A 514 27.26 -7.73 -2.55
C ARG A 514 26.48 -7.34 -1.29
N ARG A 515 25.20 -7.04 -1.45
CA ARG A 515 24.28 -6.57 -0.40
C ARG A 515 22.91 -7.17 -0.65
N GLU A 516 22.14 -7.35 0.42
CA GLU A 516 20.75 -7.78 0.38
C GLU A 516 19.87 -6.76 1.12
N PRO A 517 18.58 -6.61 0.77
CA PRO A 517 17.65 -5.84 1.58
C PRO A 517 17.60 -6.37 3.02
N PRO A 518 17.35 -5.51 4.04
CA PRO A 518 17.14 -5.95 5.41
C PRO A 518 16.11 -7.08 5.49
N ALA A 519 16.46 -8.22 6.11
CA ALA A 519 15.57 -9.37 6.19
C ALA A 519 14.24 -9.02 6.86
N VAL A 520 13.14 -9.61 6.38
CA VAL A 520 11.82 -9.45 7.01
C VAL A 520 11.90 -9.87 8.48
N TYR A 521 11.38 -9.04 9.38
CA TYR A 521 11.35 -9.38 10.80
C TYR A 521 10.39 -10.56 11.05
N LYS A 522 10.91 -11.68 11.54
CA LYS A 522 10.15 -12.91 11.77
C LYS A 522 9.76 -13.06 13.23
N GLY A 523 8.86 -12.18 13.71
CA GLY A 523 8.36 -12.21 15.10
C GLY A 523 7.79 -13.56 15.53
N LYS A 524 7.26 -14.35 14.58
CA LYS A 524 6.77 -15.72 14.80
C LYS A 524 7.81 -16.71 15.38
N PHE A 525 9.10 -16.39 15.32
CA PHE A 525 10.16 -17.23 15.91
C PHE A 525 10.64 -16.72 17.28
N ASP A 526 10.12 -15.61 17.78
CA ASP A 526 10.41 -15.13 19.13
C ASP A 526 9.37 -15.72 20.12
N PRO A 527 9.78 -16.58 21.07
CA PRO A 527 8.83 -17.24 21.98
C PRO A 527 8.03 -16.23 22.83
N ARG A 528 8.58 -15.04 23.10
CA ARG A 528 7.86 -13.98 23.84
C ARG A 528 6.75 -13.37 23.00
N VAL A 529 6.98 -13.23 21.70
CA VAL A 529 5.96 -12.73 20.76
C VAL A 529 4.85 -13.77 20.61
N VAL A 530 5.22 -15.04 20.40
CA VAL A 530 4.24 -16.13 20.25
C VAL A 530 3.39 -16.30 21.51
N TYR A 531 4.00 -16.25 22.70
CA TYR A 531 3.26 -16.32 23.96
C TYR A 531 2.25 -15.17 24.12
N LYS A 532 2.65 -13.93 23.79
CA LYS A 532 1.73 -12.78 23.82
C LYS A 532 0.60 -12.90 22.80
N ALA A 533 0.91 -13.39 21.59
CA ALA A 533 -0.10 -13.65 20.57
C ALA A 533 -1.08 -14.74 21.03
N PHE A 534 -0.59 -15.82 21.66
CA PHE A 534 -1.41 -16.88 22.24
C PHE A 534 -2.38 -16.34 23.30
N ILE A 535 -1.88 -15.57 24.28
CA ILE A 535 -2.73 -14.94 25.32
C ILE A 535 -3.83 -14.10 24.67
N ALA A 536 -3.47 -13.27 23.70
CA ALA A 536 -4.42 -12.38 23.04
C ALA A 536 -5.46 -13.15 22.21
N LEU A 537 -5.05 -14.15 21.43
CA LEU A 537 -5.96 -14.98 20.62
C LEU A 537 -7.00 -15.72 21.46
N HIS A 538 -6.64 -16.12 22.68
CA HIS A 538 -7.54 -16.80 23.63
C HIS A 538 -8.30 -15.84 24.57
N ASP A 539 -8.16 -14.52 24.39
CA ASP A 539 -8.73 -13.50 25.29
C ASP A 539 -8.41 -13.75 26.78
N LEU A 540 -7.22 -14.29 27.08
CA LEU A 540 -6.75 -14.55 28.44
C LEU A 540 -6.33 -13.23 29.09
N ALA A 541 -6.70 -13.02 30.36
CA ALA A 541 -6.20 -11.89 31.13
C ALA A 541 -4.69 -12.07 31.36
N GLU A 542 -3.89 -11.01 31.13
CA GLU A 542 -2.50 -10.99 31.61
C GLU A 542 -2.54 -11.13 33.14
N ALA A 543 -1.95 -12.20 33.66
CA ALA A 543 -1.92 -12.55 35.09
C ALA A 543 -0.96 -11.66 35.89
#